data_AF-A0A6I6N914-F1
#
_entry.id   AF-A0A6I6N914-F1
#
_cell.length_a   1.000
_cell.length_b   1.000
_cell.length_c   1.000
_cell.angle_alpha   90.00
_cell.angle_beta   90.00
_cell.angle_gamma   90.00
#
_symmetry.space_group_name_H-M   'P 1'
#
loop_
_entity.id
_entity.type
_entity.pdbx_description
1 polymer ?
#
loop_
_entity_poly.entity_id
_entity_poly.type
_entity_poly.pdbx_seq_one_letter_code
_entity_poly.pdbx_strand_id
1 'polypeptide(L)'
;MTAPVFEEFDPASGCDCPGCAHVRPVSRTGLRPPFGPLGAPAACGLVVVAATSAVLGAAAPAAALAAGRPVVHRPHVPRDGGPDTPQGGRSPLHGRTGKPADPTDIPSATRTKIIARAKIWVAAQVPYSMSTYWSDGYRQDCSGYVSMAWGLPGNEWTGSLGGYGVKITKEELEPGDILLYHNPDNPEKGSHVVIFGGWTDGGHTNYLVYEQTPPHTRSQPTPYPYWSNTDKYVPYRYKGLVAETAGTQAGADKTQTAFPGIASFGPGADNPYVALLGRMLVARGGHTYYPQGPGRTWGEADRRAVEAFQRAQGWTGAEANGLPGPHTWRLLVTGRGRDIASAAAGPVGRSSRAAPVYPGRAAFLPNAENDYVTLLGRRLVEKGFGRFYAAGPGPRWGEADRRAVEAFQRAQGWRGGAADGYPGPETWRRLFADAGPDHATGL
;
A
#
# COMPACT_ATOMS: atom_id res chain seq x y z
N MET A 1 -46.04 -40.03 0.46
CA MET A 1 -45.34 -41.14 -0.24
C MET A 1 -45.23 -40.73 -1.69
N THR A 2 -44.16 -40.83 -2.46
CA THR A 2 -42.70 -41.02 -2.34
C THR A 2 -42.20 -40.66 -3.75
N ALA A 3 -40.99 -40.10 -3.88
CA ALA A 3 -40.38 -39.66 -5.15
C ALA A 3 -40.15 -40.81 -6.18
N PRO A 4 -39.69 -40.52 -7.42
CA PRO A 4 -38.24 -40.41 -7.63
C PRO A 4 -37.77 -39.34 -8.64
N VAL A 5 -36.46 -39.12 -8.53
CA VAL A 5 -35.50 -38.35 -9.35
C VAL A 5 -35.30 -39.00 -10.73
N PHE A 6 -35.03 -38.18 -11.76
CA PHE A 6 -34.10 -38.54 -12.83
C PHE A 6 -33.26 -37.31 -13.23
N GLU A 7 -31.96 -37.54 -13.25
CA GLU A 7 -30.89 -36.69 -13.76
C GLU A 7 -30.20 -37.47 -14.91
N GLU A 8 -29.26 -36.84 -15.62
CA GLU A 8 -28.41 -37.34 -16.74
C GLU A 8 -29.04 -37.34 -18.16
N PHE A 9 -28.37 -36.92 -19.26
CA PHE A 9 -26.95 -36.70 -19.58
C PHE A 9 -26.80 -35.64 -20.71
N ASP A 10 -25.71 -34.88 -20.71
CA ASP A 10 -25.20 -34.09 -21.86
C ASP A 10 -24.44 -34.97 -22.86
N PRO A 11 -24.48 -34.66 -24.18
CA PRO A 11 -23.35 -34.90 -25.07
C PRO A 11 -22.63 -33.59 -25.44
N ALA A 12 -21.32 -33.59 -25.19
CA ALA A 12 -20.41 -32.53 -25.55
C ALA A 12 -20.00 -32.54 -27.03
N SER A 13 -19.63 -31.34 -27.48
CA SER A 13 -18.60 -31.00 -28.47
C SER A 13 -18.80 -31.38 -29.94
N GLY A 14 -18.78 -30.34 -30.80
CA GLY A 14 -18.69 -30.50 -32.24
C GLY A 14 -18.45 -29.18 -32.97
N CYS A 15 -17.16 -28.84 -33.10
CA CYS A 15 -16.54 -28.10 -34.20
C CYS A 15 -16.53 -26.56 -34.19
N ASP A 16 -15.34 -26.06 -33.87
CA ASP A 16 -14.68 -24.91 -34.49
C ASP A 16 -14.74 -24.95 -36.02
N CYS A 17 -15.01 -23.80 -36.67
CA CYS A 17 -14.16 -23.27 -37.74
C CYS A 17 -14.58 -21.84 -38.19
N PRO A 18 -13.63 -21.07 -38.77
CA PRO A 18 -13.69 -19.62 -38.87
C PRO A 18 -14.13 -19.12 -40.27
N GLY A 19 -14.71 -17.93 -40.30
CA GLY A 19 -14.76 -17.05 -41.47
C GLY A 19 -15.93 -17.26 -42.43
N CYS A 20 -16.98 -16.43 -42.28
CA CYS A 20 -17.69 -15.87 -43.43
C CYS A 20 -18.33 -14.53 -43.05
N ALA A 21 -17.78 -13.51 -43.68
CA ALA A 21 -18.05 -12.10 -43.56
C ALA A 21 -19.35 -11.66 -44.26
N HIS A 22 -19.91 -10.57 -43.74
CA HIS A 22 -20.46 -9.40 -44.44
C HIS A 22 -21.69 -9.52 -45.37
N VAL A 23 -22.50 -8.42 -45.31
CA VAL A 23 -23.43 -7.87 -46.34
C VAL A 23 -24.82 -8.56 -46.38
N ARG A 24 -26.00 -7.91 -46.34
CA ARG A 24 -26.55 -6.54 -46.21
C ARG A 24 -28.11 -6.69 -46.06
N PRO A 25 -28.89 -5.59 -45.91
CA PRO A 25 -30.30 -5.58 -45.50
C PRO A 25 -31.30 -5.62 -46.68
N VAL A 26 -32.62 -5.61 -46.38
CA VAL A 26 -33.69 -4.77 -47.00
C VAL A 26 -35.11 -5.36 -46.75
N SER A 27 -35.94 -4.50 -46.15
CA SER A 27 -37.38 -4.17 -46.37
C SER A 27 -38.44 -5.20 -46.76
N ARG A 28 -39.61 -5.06 -46.11
CA ARG A 28 -40.97 -5.14 -46.71
C ARG A 28 -41.91 -4.18 -45.95
N THR A 29 -42.28 -3.01 -46.53
CA THR A 29 -43.55 -2.67 -47.24
C THR A 29 -44.80 -2.69 -46.33
N GLY A 30 -45.70 -1.71 -46.22
CA GLY A 30 -45.92 -0.42 -46.88
C GLY A 30 -47.43 -0.09 -46.95
N LEU A 31 -47.82 1.18 -46.65
CA LEU A 31 -48.90 2.01 -47.26
C LEU A 31 -50.40 1.58 -47.14
N ARG A 32 -51.46 2.42 -47.04
CA ARG A 32 -51.82 3.85 -46.78
C ARG A 32 -53.40 3.95 -46.78
N PRO A 33 -54.13 5.11 -46.70
CA PRO A 33 -55.40 5.35 -45.97
C PRO A 33 -56.65 5.51 -46.92
N PRO A 34 -57.84 6.17 -46.62
CA PRO A 34 -58.01 7.64 -46.30
C PRO A 34 -59.34 8.17 -45.58
N PHE A 35 -59.42 9.51 -45.36
CA PHE A 35 -60.53 10.51 -45.16
C PHE A 35 -61.56 10.47 -43.97
N GLY A 36 -61.64 11.50 -43.09
CA GLY A 36 -62.66 12.60 -43.07
C GLY A 36 -63.05 13.10 -41.63
N PRO A 37 -63.75 14.25 -41.40
CA PRO A 37 -63.32 15.34 -40.47
C PRO A 37 -64.29 15.82 -39.32
N LEU A 38 -63.82 16.80 -38.51
CA LEU A 38 -64.50 17.95 -37.82
C LEU A 38 -64.40 18.08 -36.27
N GLY A 39 -63.97 19.26 -35.79
CA GLY A 39 -64.23 19.78 -34.43
C GLY A 39 -63.11 20.62 -33.78
N ALA A 40 -63.19 21.96 -33.85
CA ALA A 40 -62.44 22.96 -33.05
C ALA A 40 -63.42 23.66 -32.05
N PRO A 41 -63.08 24.71 -31.24
CA PRO A 41 -61.82 25.41 -30.92
C PRO A 41 -61.58 25.48 -29.36
N ALA A 42 -60.62 26.17 -28.71
CA ALA A 42 -60.02 27.51 -28.84
C ALA A 42 -58.68 27.56 -28.06
N ALA A 43 -57.59 28.10 -28.63
CA ALA A 43 -57.07 29.49 -28.52
C ALA A 43 -56.42 29.79 -27.14
N CYS A 44 -55.21 30.33 -26.94
CA CYS A 44 -54.21 31.09 -27.73
C CYS A 44 -52.80 30.66 -27.23
N GLY A 45 -51.72 30.50 -28.02
CA GLY A 45 -50.98 31.45 -28.87
C GLY A 45 -49.86 32.14 -28.07
N LEU A 46 -48.60 32.38 -28.48
CA LEU A 46 -47.73 32.23 -29.67
C LEU A 46 -46.34 32.77 -29.15
N VAL A 47 -45.14 32.16 -29.19
CA VAL A 47 -44.21 31.73 -30.25
C VAL A 47 -43.35 32.85 -30.93
N VAL A 48 -42.03 32.81 -30.64
CA VAL A 48 -40.81 32.93 -31.54
C VAL A 48 -40.41 34.39 -31.97
N VAL A 49 -39.20 34.80 -32.35
CA VAL A 49 -38.01 34.24 -33.06
C VAL A 49 -36.75 35.09 -32.77
N ALA A 50 -35.56 34.49 -32.86
CA ALA A 50 -34.25 35.14 -33.01
C ALA A 50 -33.97 35.65 -34.43
N ALA A 51 -33.08 36.64 -34.59
CA ALA A 51 -32.44 36.96 -35.87
C ALA A 51 -31.01 37.50 -35.68
N THR A 52 -30.07 36.95 -36.46
CA THR A 52 -28.67 37.39 -36.65
C THR A 52 -28.53 38.13 -37.98
N SER A 53 -27.62 39.11 -38.09
CA SER A 53 -27.01 39.56 -39.36
C SER A 53 -25.72 40.36 -39.12
N ALA A 54 -24.74 40.21 -40.02
CA ALA A 54 -23.40 40.81 -40.02
C ALA A 54 -23.22 41.80 -41.19
N VAL A 55 -22.30 42.78 -41.09
CA VAL A 55 -21.70 43.57 -42.20
C VAL A 55 -20.24 43.99 -41.86
N LEU A 56 -19.37 44.04 -42.89
CA LEU A 56 -17.91 44.32 -42.90
C LEU A 56 -17.54 45.78 -43.33
N GLY A 57 -16.36 46.26 -42.90
CA GLY A 57 -15.46 47.26 -43.56
C GLY A 57 -15.72 48.76 -43.30
N ALA A 58 -14.77 49.70 -43.18
CA ALA A 58 -13.33 49.75 -43.46
C ALA A 58 -12.64 50.99 -42.81
N ALA A 59 -11.29 50.93 -42.73
CA ALA A 59 -10.27 52.00 -42.72
C ALA A 59 -10.16 53.08 -41.61
N ALA A 60 -8.91 53.27 -41.15
CA ALA A 60 -8.42 54.28 -40.21
C ALA A 60 -8.16 55.65 -40.87
N PRO A 61 -7.95 56.71 -40.05
CA PRO A 61 -6.60 57.28 -40.02
C PRO A 61 -6.09 57.58 -38.60
N ALA A 62 -4.76 57.63 -38.49
CA ALA A 62 -4.03 58.09 -37.31
C ALA A 62 -3.91 59.62 -37.30
N ALA A 63 -4.07 60.24 -36.13
CA ALA A 63 -3.47 61.53 -35.80
C ALA A 63 -3.22 61.61 -34.28
N ALA A 64 -2.04 62.08 -33.93
CA ALA A 64 -1.46 62.12 -32.59
C ALA A 64 -2.04 63.23 -31.70
N LEU A 65 -1.96 63.06 -30.36
CA LEU A 65 -1.29 63.96 -29.40
C LEU A 65 -1.60 63.53 -27.94
N ALA A 66 -0.61 63.73 -27.08
CA ALA A 66 -0.50 63.26 -25.72
C ALA A 66 -1.43 63.96 -24.71
N ALA A 67 -1.90 63.23 -23.68
CA ALA A 67 -2.06 63.73 -22.30
C ALA A 67 -2.52 62.61 -21.35
N GLY A 68 -1.81 62.48 -20.22
CA GLY A 68 -2.36 62.00 -18.93
C GLY A 68 -2.75 60.52 -18.82
N ARG A 69 -1.89 59.70 -18.19
CA ARG A 69 -2.34 58.49 -17.50
C ARG A 69 -3.29 58.90 -16.36
N PRO A 70 -4.56 58.49 -16.31
CA PRO A 70 -5.25 58.39 -15.04
C PRO A 70 -4.74 57.12 -14.37
N VAL A 71 -4.06 57.29 -13.25
CA VAL A 71 -3.86 56.21 -12.28
C VAL A 71 -5.26 55.78 -11.86
N VAL A 72 -5.76 54.71 -12.47
CA VAL A 72 -6.88 53.98 -11.91
C VAL A 72 -6.33 53.42 -10.60
N HIS A 73 -6.76 54.02 -9.49
CA HIS A 73 -6.68 53.45 -8.17
C HIS A 73 -7.47 52.14 -8.22
N ARG A 74 -6.81 51.06 -8.64
CA ARG A 74 -7.21 49.72 -8.26
C ARG A 74 -7.00 49.68 -6.75
N PRO A 75 -8.02 49.39 -5.94
CA PRO A 75 -7.75 48.97 -4.58
C PRO A 75 -6.86 47.73 -4.71
N HIS A 76 -5.60 47.87 -4.33
CA HIS A 76 -4.74 46.72 -4.15
C HIS A 76 -5.24 46.02 -2.89
N VAL A 77 -6.20 45.13 -3.08
CA VAL A 77 -6.46 44.06 -2.12
C VAL A 77 -5.37 43.03 -2.38
N PRO A 78 -4.46 42.73 -1.44
CA PRO A 78 -3.66 41.52 -1.52
C PRO A 78 -4.64 40.35 -1.40
N ARG A 79 -4.93 39.68 -2.51
CA ARG A 79 -5.57 38.37 -2.47
C ARG A 79 -4.48 37.35 -2.17
N ASP A 80 -4.21 37.15 -0.88
CA ASP A 80 -3.51 35.96 -0.41
C ASP A 80 -4.46 34.77 -0.59
N GLY A 81 -4.47 34.23 -1.81
CA GLY A 81 -5.49 33.32 -2.34
C GLY A 81 -5.45 31.88 -1.81
N GLY A 82 -5.34 31.69 -0.50
CA GLY A 82 -5.71 30.43 0.15
C GLY A 82 -7.22 30.40 0.46
N PRO A 83 -7.87 29.23 0.50
CA PRO A 83 -9.22 29.14 1.04
C PRO A 83 -9.22 29.53 2.52
N ASP A 84 -10.22 30.29 2.96
CA ASP A 84 -10.42 30.54 4.38
C ASP A 84 -10.69 29.20 5.09
N THR A 85 -9.90 28.89 6.13
CA THR A 85 -10.01 27.66 6.92
C THR A 85 -10.34 27.99 8.38
N PRO A 86 -11.57 28.50 8.65
CA PRO A 86 -11.96 28.82 10.02
C PRO A 86 -11.89 27.58 10.93
N GLN A 87 -11.38 27.70 12.14
CA GLN A 87 -11.25 26.58 13.09
C GLN A 87 -11.91 26.84 14.46
N GLY A 88 -12.54 25.82 15.05
CA GLY A 88 -13.16 25.94 16.37
C GLY A 88 -12.14 25.95 17.51
N GLY A 89 -12.60 26.34 18.69
CA GLY A 89 -11.80 26.27 19.91
C GLY A 89 -11.62 24.84 20.43
N ARG A 90 -10.80 24.69 21.47
CA ARG A 90 -10.57 23.41 22.17
C ARG A 90 -11.88 22.85 22.73
N SER A 91 -12.19 21.59 22.47
CA SER A 91 -13.39 20.93 23.00
C SER A 91 -13.20 19.41 23.19
N PRO A 92 -14.00 18.75 24.03
CA PRO A 92 -14.04 17.29 24.08
C PRO A 92 -14.54 16.66 22.77
N LEU A 93 -14.36 15.35 22.62
CA LEU A 93 -15.02 14.60 21.54
C LEU A 93 -16.54 14.76 21.61
N HIS A 94 -17.18 14.85 20.45
CA HIS A 94 -18.61 15.09 20.25
C HIS A 94 -19.13 16.44 20.82
N GLY A 95 -18.25 17.35 21.21
CA GLY A 95 -18.64 18.65 21.75
C GLY A 95 -19.40 18.58 23.09
N ARG A 96 -19.31 17.46 23.82
CA ARG A 96 -19.95 17.32 25.14
C ARG A 96 -19.35 18.34 26.11
N THR A 97 -20.18 18.93 26.97
CA THR A 97 -19.73 19.80 28.05
C THR A 97 -18.88 19.00 29.03
N GLY A 98 -17.57 19.21 29.02
CA GLY A 98 -16.61 18.52 29.86
C GLY A 98 -15.23 19.18 29.74
N LYS A 99 -14.35 18.93 30.70
CA LYS A 99 -12.98 19.44 30.66
C LYS A 99 -12.22 18.72 29.52
N PRO A 100 -11.57 19.43 28.59
CA PRO A 100 -10.66 18.80 27.64
C PRO A 100 -9.60 18.00 28.39
N ALA A 101 -9.25 16.81 27.88
CA ALA A 101 -8.25 15.95 28.50
C ALA A 101 -6.89 16.68 28.63
N ASP A 102 -6.15 16.38 29.70
CA ASP A 102 -4.88 17.05 29.98
C ASP A 102 -3.84 16.64 28.90
N PRO A 103 -3.09 17.59 28.30
CA PRO A 103 -2.03 17.27 27.32
C PRO A 103 -0.90 16.37 27.86
N THR A 104 -0.92 15.98 29.13
CA THR A 104 0.02 15.00 29.71
C THR A 104 -0.30 13.55 29.33
N ASP A 105 -1.55 13.22 28.99
CA ASP A 105 -1.95 11.91 28.49
C ASP A 105 -1.93 11.91 26.95
N ILE A 106 -0.72 11.81 26.38
CA ILE A 106 -0.52 11.78 24.92
C ILE A 106 -0.66 10.33 24.42
N PRO A 107 -1.70 9.98 23.64
CA PRO A 107 -1.88 8.61 23.18
C PRO A 107 -0.76 8.16 22.25
N SER A 108 -0.29 6.93 22.43
CA SER A 108 0.69 6.35 21.50
C SER A 108 0.07 6.07 20.13
N ALA A 109 0.75 6.48 19.07
CA ALA A 109 0.36 6.18 17.70
C ALA A 109 1.60 5.91 16.84
N THR A 110 1.43 5.10 15.80
CA THR A 110 2.46 4.91 14.78
C THR A 110 2.16 5.76 13.55
N ARG A 111 3.14 5.99 12.68
CA ARG A 111 2.96 6.79 11.45
C ARG A 111 1.88 6.22 10.55
N THR A 112 1.90 4.90 10.39
CA THR A 112 0.94 4.14 9.61
C THR A 112 -0.46 4.33 10.18
N LYS A 113 -0.61 4.37 11.51
CA LYS A 113 -1.91 4.60 12.15
C LYS A 113 -2.41 6.02 11.91
N ILE A 114 -1.53 7.02 11.99
CA ILE A 114 -1.84 8.42 11.74
C ILE A 114 -2.30 8.61 10.29
N ILE A 115 -1.53 8.12 9.32
CA ILE A 115 -1.87 8.21 7.90
C ILE A 115 -3.12 7.40 7.56
N ALA A 116 -3.31 6.21 8.15
CA ALA A 116 -4.53 5.42 7.94
C ALA A 116 -5.78 6.19 8.40
N ARG A 117 -5.74 6.82 9.58
CA ARG A 117 -6.81 7.69 10.08
C ARG A 117 -7.08 8.87 9.17
N ALA A 118 -6.03 9.58 8.74
CA ALA A 118 -6.15 10.68 7.79
C ALA A 118 -6.90 10.27 6.50
N LYS A 119 -6.53 9.11 5.93
CA LYS A 119 -7.18 8.57 4.72
C LYS A 119 -8.66 8.26 4.89
N ILE A 120 -9.15 7.95 6.10
CA ILE A 120 -10.57 7.68 6.35
C ILE A 120 -11.43 8.90 6.01
N TRP A 121 -11.06 10.09 6.49
CA TRP A 121 -11.84 11.29 6.21
C TRP A 121 -11.70 11.76 4.76
N VAL A 122 -10.52 11.60 4.15
CA VAL A 122 -10.35 11.87 2.71
C VAL A 122 -11.27 11.00 1.88
N ALA A 123 -11.31 9.69 2.14
CA ALA A 123 -12.17 8.76 1.41
C ALA A 123 -13.65 9.05 1.62
N ALA A 124 -14.05 9.46 2.84
CA ALA A 124 -15.41 9.83 3.16
C ALA A 124 -15.80 11.24 2.68
N GLN A 125 -14.84 12.04 2.20
CA GLN A 125 -15.01 13.45 1.87
C GLN A 125 -15.76 14.20 2.98
N VAL A 126 -15.27 14.10 4.22
CA VAL A 126 -15.94 14.70 5.39
C VAL A 126 -16.14 16.21 5.16
N PRO A 127 -17.38 16.72 5.18
CA PRO A 127 -17.66 18.14 4.92
C PRO A 127 -16.97 19.04 5.92
N TYR A 128 -16.58 20.24 5.50
CA TYR A 128 -15.96 21.22 6.38
C TYR A 128 -17.00 21.88 7.28
N SER A 129 -16.76 21.90 8.59
CA SER A 129 -17.61 22.62 9.54
C SER A 129 -16.97 22.78 10.91
N MET A 130 -17.26 23.93 11.49
CA MET A 130 -16.76 24.42 12.77
C MET A 130 -17.55 23.94 13.98
N SER A 131 -18.82 23.63 13.75
CA SER A 131 -19.82 23.40 14.79
C SER A 131 -20.33 21.96 14.81
N THR A 132 -19.95 21.15 13.82
CA THR A 132 -20.35 19.75 13.71
C THR A 132 -19.16 18.83 13.96
N TYR A 133 -19.52 17.62 14.39
CA TYR A 133 -18.58 16.57 14.73
C TYR A 133 -18.87 15.37 13.83
N TRP A 134 -17.83 14.70 13.36
CA TRP A 134 -18.00 13.45 12.62
C TRP A 134 -18.37 12.31 13.57
N SER A 135 -18.69 11.14 13.02
CA SER A 135 -19.17 9.98 13.80
C SER A 135 -18.14 9.46 14.82
N ASP A 136 -16.86 9.76 14.61
CA ASP A 136 -15.74 9.49 15.53
C ASP A 136 -15.55 10.56 16.62
N GLY A 137 -16.39 11.61 16.61
CA GLY A 137 -16.42 12.66 17.61
C GLY A 137 -15.46 13.82 17.39
N TYR A 138 -14.71 13.83 16.30
CA TYR A 138 -13.82 14.96 16.00
C TYR A 138 -14.52 16.06 15.19
N ARG A 139 -14.13 17.30 15.46
CA ARG A 139 -14.67 18.52 14.85
C ARG A 139 -14.20 18.60 13.39
N GLN A 140 -15.08 19.00 12.48
CA GLN A 140 -14.86 18.86 11.04
C GLN A 140 -14.08 20.00 10.40
N ASP A 141 -13.04 20.51 11.05
CA ASP A 141 -12.15 21.56 10.54
C ASP A 141 -10.68 21.11 10.50
N CYS A 142 -9.77 22.00 10.09
CA CYS A 142 -8.34 21.68 9.90
C CYS A 142 -7.70 21.08 11.16
N SER A 143 -7.97 21.68 12.33
CA SER A 143 -7.37 21.27 13.60
C SER A 143 -8.06 20.05 14.23
N GLY A 144 -9.38 19.91 14.05
CA GLY A 144 -10.10 18.71 14.47
C GLY A 144 -9.68 17.48 13.64
N TYR A 145 -9.40 17.67 12.35
CA TYR A 145 -8.86 16.62 11.49
C TYR A 145 -7.47 16.13 11.92
N VAL A 146 -6.56 17.05 12.29
CA VAL A 146 -5.25 16.67 12.85
C VAL A 146 -5.40 15.96 14.19
N SER A 147 -6.30 16.46 15.05
CA SER A 147 -6.63 15.82 16.33
C SER A 147 -7.10 14.38 16.12
N MET A 148 -7.94 14.15 15.10
CA MET A 148 -8.40 12.82 14.69
C MET A 148 -7.27 11.94 14.20
N ALA A 149 -6.39 12.44 13.33
CA ALA A 149 -5.29 11.67 12.78
C ALA A 149 -4.30 11.21 13.87
N TRP A 150 -3.91 12.11 14.77
CA TRP A 150 -3.10 11.77 15.95
C TRP A 150 -3.88 10.94 16.98
N GLY A 151 -5.20 10.99 16.95
CA GLY A 151 -6.10 10.28 17.86
C GLY A 151 -6.05 10.85 19.26
N LEU A 152 -6.05 12.18 19.34
CA LEU A 152 -6.06 12.91 20.59
C LEU A 152 -7.37 12.65 21.34
N PRO A 153 -7.37 12.71 22.69
CA PRO A 153 -8.57 12.51 23.49
C PRO A 153 -9.64 13.62 23.34
N GLY A 154 -9.38 14.65 22.54
CA GLY A 154 -10.28 15.77 22.28
C GLY A 154 -9.95 16.49 20.98
N ASN A 155 -10.69 17.56 20.73
CA ASN A 155 -10.51 18.46 19.60
C ASN A 155 -9.64 19.62 20.01
N GLU A 156 -8.42 19.64 19.51
CA GLU A 156 -7.49 20.74 19.68
C GLU A 156 -7.73 21.82 18.61
N TRP A 157 -6.96 22.90 18.71
CA TRP A 157 -6.93 24.00 17.77
C TRP A 157 -5.47 24.37 17.49
N THR A 158 -5.19 25.14 16.44
CA THR A 158 -3.81 25.48 16.03
C THR A 158 -2.97 26.12 17.14
N GLY A 159 -3.60 26.85 18.07
CA GLY A 159 -2.92 27.44 19.23
C GLY A 159 -2.46 26.44 20.29
N SER A 160 -3.04 25.23 20.34
CA SER A 160 -2.67 24.18 21.30
C SER A 160 -1.97 22.97 20.68
N LEU A 161 -2.11 22.73 19.38
CA LEU A 161 -1.52 21.56 18.69
C LEU A 161 0.00 21.49 18.83
N GLY A 162 0.69 22.63 18.90
CA GLY A 162 2.13 22.67 19.18
C GLY A 162 2.53 22.03 20.52
N GLY A 163 1.60 21.95 21.48
CA GLY A 163 1.80 21.26 22.76
C GLY A 163 1.87 19.72 22.63
N TYR A 164 1.27 19.16 21.58
CA TYR A 164 1.26 17.72 21.28
C TYR A 164 2.37 17.29 20.32
N GLY A 165 3.15 18.24 19.80
CA GLY A 165 4.24 18.00 18.87
C GLY A 165 5.60 18.50 19.36
N VAL A 166 6.68 17.96 18.79
CA VAL A 166 8.02 18.54 18.84
C VAL A 166 8.31 19.20 17.50
N LYS A 167 8.92 20.38 17.51
CA LYS A 167 9.34 21.05 16.28
C LYS A 167 10.42 20.22 15.59
N ILE A 168 10.34 20.11 14.27
CA ILE A 168 11.33 19.41 13.43
C ILE A 168 11.74 20.30 12.26
N THR A 169 12.82 19.94 11.57
CA THR A 169 13.23 20.62 10.33
C THR A 169 12.48 20.08 9.11
N LYS A 170 12.65 20.74 7.96
CA LYS A 170 12.10 20.29 6.68
C LYS A 170 12.66 18.90 6.30
N GLU A 171 13.94 18.69 6.55
CA GLU A 171 14.68 17.48 6.18
C GLU A 171 14.24 16.27 7.03
N GLU A 172 13.74 16.52 8.23
CA GLU A 172 13.23 15.49 9.13
C GLU A 172 11.80 15.06 8.80
N LEU A 173 11.07 15.78 7.93
CA LEU A 173 9.66 15.50 7.64
C LEU A 173 9.43 14.06 7.13
N GLU A 174 8.53 13.37 7.81
CA GLU A 174 8.07 12.04 7.47
C GLU A 174 6.53 11.97 7.51
N PRO A 175 5.90 11.01 6.79
CA PRO A 175 4.45 10.87 6.75
C PRO A 175 3.82 10.83 8.15
N GLY A 176 2.82 11.67 8.39
CA GLY A 176 2.10 11.79 9.66
C GLY A 176 2.59 12.94 10.56
N ASP A 177 3.71 13.56 10.22
CA ASP A 177 4.10 14.87 10.77
C ASP A 177 3.14 15.96 10.24
N ILE A 178 3.08 17.12 10.89
CA ILE A 178 2.19 18.22 10.49
C ILE A 178 2.98 19.48 10.13
N LEU A 179 2.36 20.33 9.31
CA LEU A 179 2.79 21.70 9.09
C LEU A 179 1.76 22.61 9.76
N LEU A 180 2.18 23.30 10.81
CA LEU A 180 1.32 24.10 11.68
C LEU A 180 1.59 25.59 11.49
N TYR A 181 0.55 26.33 11.13
CA TYR A 181 0.54 27.79 11.13
C TYR A 181 -0.55 28.30 12.08
N HIS A 182 -0.13 29.01 13.12
CA HIS A 182 -1.02 29.71 14.04
C HIS A 182 -0.77 31.22 13.96
N ASN A 183 -1.82 31.98 13.71
CA ASN A 183 -1.84 33.43 13.67
C ASN A 183 -2.53 33.98 14.93
N PRO A 184 -1.78 34.53 15.91
CA PRO A 184 -2.36 35.09 17.13
C PRO A 184 -3.35 36.24 16.91
N ASP A 185 -3.18 37.01 15.82
CA ASP A 185 -4.03 38.16 15.50
C ASP A 185 -5.36 37.76 14.85
N ASN A 186 -5.40 36.58 14.23
CA ASN A 186 -6.61 36.01 13.64
C ASN A 186 -6.60 34.49 13.80
N PRO A 187 -6.78 33.98 15.02
CA PRO A 187 -6.53 32.58 15.31
C PRO A 187 -7.65 31.68 14.78
N GLU A 188 -8.87 32.18 14.65
CA GLU A 188 -9.99 31.43 14.11
C GLU A 188 -9.88 31.27 12.59
N LYS A 189 -9.67 32.37 11.84
CA LYS A 189 -9.78 32.37 10.35
C LYS A 189 -8.44 32.47 9.63
N GLY A 190 -7.39 32.92 10.31
CA GLY A 190 -6.09 33.22 9.73
C GLY A 190 -5.02 32.18 10.03
N SER A 191 -5.43 30.98 10.46
CA SER A 191 -4.55 29.90 10.91
C SER A 191 -4.93 28.62 10.20
N HIS A 192 -3.96 27.73 9.98
CA HIS A 192 -4.21 26.46 9.29
C HIS A 192 -3.21 25.40 9.70
N VAL A 193 -3.60 24.14 9.56
CA VAL A 193 -2.74 23.00 9.83
C VAL A 193 -3.05 21.89 8.84
N VAL A 194 -2.00 21.23 8.38
CA VAL A 194 -2.09 20.12 7.43
C VAL A 194 -1.18 18.98 7.85
N ILE A 195 -1.52 17.76 7.42
CA ILE A 195 -0.72 16.57 7.66
C ILE A 195 0.14 16.31 6.43
N PHE A 196 1.44 16.13 6.66
CA PHE A 196 2.41 15.76 5.64
C PHE A 196 2.26 14.27 5.29
N GLY A 197 1.99 13.97 4.02
CA GLY A 197 1.79 12.61 3.51
C GLY A 197 3.01 11.98 2.83
N GLY A 198 4.10 12.73 2.67
CA GLY A 198 5.32 12.31 1.96
C GLY A 198 5.65 13.20 0.77
N TRP A 199 6.95 13.34 0.47
CA TRP A 199 7.43 14.06 -0.70
C TRP A 199 6.96 13.40 -1.99
N THR A 200 6.55 14.21 -2.98
CA THR A 200 6.15 13.73 -4.31
C THR A 200 7.27 13.86 -5.35
N ASP A 201 8.34 14.58 -5.00
CA ASP A 201 9.52 14.79 -5.84
C ASP A 201 10.80 14.73 -5.00
N GLY A 202 11.90 14.32 -5.65
CA GLY A 202 13.21 14.23 -5.00
C GLY A 202 13.84 15.58 -4.62
N GLY A 203 13.29 16.70 -5.09
CA GLY A 203 13.72 18.05 -4.72
C GLY A 203 13.08 18.57 -3.43
N HIS A 204 12.17 17.79 -2.83
CA HIS A 204 11.39 18.20 -1.66
C HIS A 204 10.69 19.55 -1.88
N THR A 205 10.10 19.74 -3.07
CA THR A 205 9.39 20.96 -3.45
C THR A 205 7.88 20.82 -3.29
N ASN A 206 7.36 19.61 -3.46
CA ASN A 206 5.96 19.26 -3.32
C ASN A 206 5.80 18.00 -2.47
N TYR A 207 4.71 17.93 -1.74
CA TYR A 207 4.35 16.77 -0.93
C TYR A 207 2.87 16.44 -1.08
N LEU A 208 2.49 15.22 -0.76
CA LEU A 208 1.09 14.83 -0.69
C LEU A 208 0.51 15.40 0.61
N VAL A 209 -0.38 16.39 0.51
CA VAL A 209 -1.08 16.93 1.67
C VAL A 209 -2.26 16.02 2.04
N TYR A 210 -2.51 15.90 3.34
CA TYR A 210 -3.78 15.46 3.89
C TYR A 210 -4.35 16.64 4.68
N GLU A 211 -5.50 17.17 4.27
CA GLU A 211 -6.07 18.37 4.90
C GLU A 211 -7.60 18.36 4.93
N GLN A 212 -8.13 19.05 5.93
CA GLN A 212 -9.54 19.45 6.00
C GLN A 212 -9.61 20.95 5.68
N THR A 213 -10.25 21.28 4.56
CA THR A 213 -10.44 22.63 4.04
C THR A 213 -11.78 22.67 3.30
N PRO A 214 -12.49 23.81 3.21
CA PRO A 214 -13.71 23.86 2.44
C PRO A 214 -13.51 23.38 0.99
N PRO A 215 -14.45 22.59 0.43
CA PRO A 215 -15.71 22.15 1.03
C PRO A 215 -15.63 20.87 1.88
N HIS A 216 -14.57 20.07 1.78
CA HIS A 216 -14.46 18.78 2.45
C HIS A 216 -13.00 18.30 2.54
N THR A 217 -12.78 17.21 3.27
CA THR A 217 -11.43 16.65 3.46
C THR A 217 -10.89 16.13 2.14
N ARG A 218 -9.61 16.38 1.87
CA ARG A 218 -8.98 16.01 0.59
C ARG A 218 -7.51 15.64 0.76
N SER A 219 -6.96 15.08 -0.31
CA SER A 219 -5.52 14.88 -0.46
C SER A 219 -5.09 15.22 -1.89
N GLN A 220 -3.98 15.94 -2.02
CA GLN A 220 -3.43 16.36 -3.31
C GLN A 220 -1.95 16.72 -3.19
N PRO A 221 -1.18 16.73 -4.29
CA PRO A 221 0.14 17.38 -4.29
C PRO A 221 0.02 18.85 -3.90
N THR A 222 0.95 19.34 -3.08
CA THR A 222 0.96 20.71 -2.55
C THR A 222 2.40 21.20 -2.40
N PRO A 223 2.70 22.44 -2.78
CA PRO A 223 4.04 23.01 -2.63
C PRO A 223 4.40 23.17 -1.16
N TYR A 224 5.67 22.96 -0.85
CA TYR A 224 6.18 23.15 0.50
C TYR A 224 6.42 24.64 0.83
N PRO A 225 6.06 25.10 2.05
CA PRO A 225 5.30 24.35 3.06
C PRO A 225 3.79 24.38 2.81
N TYR A 226 3.29 25.41 2.14
CA TYR A 226 1.91 25.51 1.67
C TYR A 226 1.79 26.58 0.58
N TRP A 227 0.61 26.73 -0.04
CA TRP A 227 0.37 27.68 -1.13
C TRP A 227 0.49 29.17 -0.72
N SER A 228 0.22 29.48 0.55
CA SER A 228 0.25 30.83 1.12
C SER A 228 0.88 30.80 2.51
N ASN A 229 1.30 31.96 3.03
CA ASN A 229 1.97 32.08 4.34
C ASN A 229 3.20 31.16 4.46
N THR A 230 3.97 31.05 3.38
CA THR A 230 5.06 30.06 3.20
C THR A 230 6.17 30.18 4.25
N ASP A 231 6.36 31.33 4.86
CA ASP A 231 7.33 31.61 5.92
C ASP A 231 6.81 31.27 7.33
N LYS A 232 5.53 30.94 7.48
CA LYS A 232 4.87 30.83 8.79
C LYS A 232 4.52 29.41 9.22
N TYR A 233 4.54 28.44 8.30
CA TYR A 233 4.31 27.04 8.65
C TYR A 233 5.55 26.43 9.29
N VAL A 234 5.36 25.85 10.46
CA VAL A 234 6.43 25.17 11.20
C VAL A 234 6.15 23.66 11.21
N PRO A 235 7.11 22.79 10.85
CA PRO A 235 6.96 21.35 10.95
C PRO A 235 6.91 20.87 12.41
N TYR A 236 5.99 19.96 12.72
CA TYR A 236 5.92 19.28 14.01
C TYR A 236 5.76 17.76 13.85
N ARG A 237 6.51 17.02 14.66
CA ARG A 237 6.35 15.58 14.87
C ARG A 237 5.52 15.30 16.11
N TYR A 238 4.59 14.36 16.02
CA TYR A 238 3.76 13.98 17.16
C TYR A 238 4.58 13.42 18.33
N LYS A 239 4.36 13.92 19.56
CA LYS A 239 5.07 13.45 20.77
C LYS A 239 4.75 12.02 21.16
N GLY A 240 3.53 11.55 20.87
CA GLY A 240 3.11 10.17 21.12
C GLY A 240 3.54 9.21 20.00
N LEU A 241 4.42 9.63 19.09
CA LEU A 241 4.88 8.77 18.02
C LEU A 241 5.78 7.66 18.59
N VAL A 242 5.30 6.43 18.50
CA VAL A 242 6.08 5.24 18.82
C VAL A 242 6.55 4.59 17.53
N ALA A 243 7.72 3.96 17.57
CA ALA A 243 8.20 3.17 16.45
C ALA A 243 7.12 2.17 16.01
N GLU A 244 7.01 1.95 14.70
CA GLU A 244 6.20 0.87 14.14
C GLU A 244 6.71 -0.44 14.74
N THR A 245 6.09 -0.87 15.84
CA THR A 245 6.27 -2.24 16.31
C THR A 245 5.53 -3.07 15.28
N ALA A 246 6.17 -4.05 14.66
CA ALA A 246 5.55 -4.93 13.68
C ALA A 246 4.34 -5.64 14.31
N GLY A 247 3.19 -4.99 14.26
CA GLY A 247 2.06 -5.29 15.13
C GLY A 247 0.98 -4.22 15.04
N THR A 248 -0.12 -4.58 14.36
CA THR A 248 -1.46 -3.98 14.49
C THR A 248 -1.79 -2.78 13.58
N GLN A 249 -2.16 -3.07 12.33
CA GLN A 249 -3.05 -2.25 11.50
C GLN A 249 -4.34 -3.04 11.22
N ALA A 250 -5.36 -2.82 12.06
CA ALA A 250 -6.74 -3.24 11.80
C ALA A 250 -7.56 -1.98 11.52
N GLY A 251 -8.15 -1.85 10.33
CA GLY A 251 -8.97 -0.70 9.99
C GLY A 251 -9.17 -0.39 8.51
N ALA A 252 -9.09 -1.38 7.63
CA ALA A 252 -9.71 -1.30 6.31
C ALA A 252 -10.45 -2.62 6.07
N ASP A 253 -11.63 -2.52 5.47
CA ASP A 253 -12.21 -3.56 4.63
C ASP A 253 -12.95 -4.74 5.29
N LYS A 254 -14.21 -4.52 5.70
CA LYS A 254 -15.16 -5.64 5.76
C LYS A 254 -15.49 -6.24 4.37
N THR A 255 -15.12 -5.58 3.27
CA THR A 255 -15.37 -6.05 1.89
C THR A 255 -14.12 -6.59 1.18
N GLN A 256 -12.92 -6.14 1.53
CA GLN A 256 -11.64 -6.69 1.02
C GLN A 256 -11.03 -7.78 1.93
N THR A 257 -11.71 -8.21 3.00
CA THR A 257 -11.33 -9.43 3.74
C THR A 257 -11.71 -10.71 3.00
N ALA A 258 -12.70 -10.67 2.10
CA ALA A 258 -13.09 -11.82 1.29
C ALA A 258 -12.01 -12.11 0.24
N PHE A 259 -11.72 -13.40 0.00
CA PHE A 259 -10.75 -13.79 -1.01
C PHE A 259 -11.27 -13.39 -2.39
N PRO A 260 -10.57 -12.54 -3.16
CA PRO A 260 -11.07 -11.96 -4.41
C PRO A 260 -11.00 -12.93 -5.61
N GLY A 261 -10.76 -14.21 -5.36
CA GLY A 261 -10.56 -15.23 -6.39
C GLY A 261 -9.12 -15.26 -6.91
N ILE A 262 -8.70 -16.44 -7.38
CA ILE A 262 -7.32 -16.66 -7.83
C ILE A 262 -6.96 -15.82 -9.05
N ALA A 263 -7.93 -15.49 -9.91
CA ALA A 263 -7.75 -14.66 -11.11
C ALA A 263 -7.31 -13.21 -10.79
N SER A 264 -7.48 -12.77 -9.53
CA SER A 264 -6.98 -11.47 -9.07
C SER A 264 -5.46 -11.44 -8.92
N PHE A 265 -4.78 -12.59 -9.01
CA PHE A 265 -3.34 -12.73 -8.79
C PHE A 265 -2.71 -13.54 -9.93
N GLY A 266 -1.56 -13.09 -10.42
CA GLY A 266 -0.86 -13.74 -11.52
C GLY A 266 -0.41 -12.76 -12.60
N PRO A 267 0.33 -13.24 -13.61
CA PRO A 267 0.88 -12.39 -14.67
C PRO A 267 -0.20 -11.51 -15.33
N GLY A 268 0.06 -10.20 -15.39
CA GLY A 268 -0.85 -9.22 -16.00
C GLY A 268 -1.94 -8.67 -15.09
N ALA A 269 -2.05 -9.12 -13.84
CA ALA A 269 -3.01 -8.55 -12.89
C ALA A 269 -2.59 -7.14 -12.44
N ASP A 270 -3.49 -6.16 -12.58
CA ASP A 270 -3.40 -4.83 -11.97
C ASP A 270 -4.71 -4.50 -11.27
N ASN A 271 -4.72 -4.57 -9.93
CA ASN A 271 -5.92 -4.34 -9.14
C ASN A 271 -5.55 -3.98 -7.69
N PRO A 272 -6.50 -3.42 -6.90
CA PRO A 272 -6.24 -3.07 -5.50
C PRO A 272 -5.89 -4.27 -4.61
N TYR A 273 -6.26 -5.50 -4.96
CA TYR A 273 -5.99 -6.69 -4.15
C TYR A 273 -4.53 -7.11 -4.18
N VAL A 274 -3.81 -6.89 -5.29
CA VAL A 274 -2.35 -7.09 -5.35
C VAL A 274 -1.64 -6.14 -4.39
N ALA A 275 -2.02 -4.85 -4.39
CA ALA A 275 -1.46 -3.88 -3.48
C ALA A 275 -1.79 -4.20 -2.01
N LEU A 276 -3.01 -4.68 -1.75
CA LEU A 276 -3.42 -5.14 -0.41
C LEU A 276 -2.59 -6.36 0.04
N LEU A 277 -2.46 -7.36 -0.83
CA LEU A 277 -1.64 -8.55 -0.59
C LEU A 277 -0.20 -8.18 -0.24
N GLY A 278 0.44 -7.34 -1.05
CA GLY A 278 1.81 -6.93 -0.82
C GLY A 278 1.97 -6.18 0.50
N ARG A 279 1.02 -5.31 0.88
CA ARG A 279 1.02 -4.68 2.22
C ARG A 279 0.91 -5.70 3.36
N MET A 280 0.03 -6.70 3.23
CA MET A 280 -0.10 -7.76 4.23
C MET A 280 1.19 -8.59 4.34
N LEU A 281 1.84 -8.90 3.22
CA LEU A 281 3.11 -9.63 3.20
C LEU A 281 4.26 -8.83 3.81
N VAL A 282 4.36 -7.53 3.51
CA VAL A 282 5.33 -6.63 4.16
C VAL A 282 5.12 -6.60 5.67
N ALA A 283 3.86 -6.48 6.12
CA ALA A 283 3.51 -6.51 7.55
C ALA A 283 3.83 -7.85 8.23
N ARG A 284 4.00 -8.91 7.44
CA ARG A 284 4.37 -10.27 7.87
C ARG A 284 5.85 -10.58 7.61
N GLY A 285 6.71 -9.56 7.46
CA GLY A 285 8.17 -9.72 7.32
C GLY A 285 8.68 -9.76 5.87
N GLY A 286 7.83 -9.51 4.88
CA GLY A 286 8.18 -9.58 3.46
C GLY A 286 8.85 -8.34 2.86
N HIS A 287 9.27 -7.36 3.68
CA HIS A 287 9.85 -6.09 3.19
C HIS A 287 11.04 -6.26 2.25
N THR A 288 11.83 -7.32 2.41
CA THR A 288 12.99 -7.63 1.55
C THR A 288 12.59 -7.92 0.10
N TYR A 289 11.35 -8.33 -0.16
CA TYR A 289 10.82 -8.54 -1.51
C TYR A 289 10.32 -7.26 -2.17
N TYR A 290 10.11 -6.19 -1.39
CA TYR A 290 9.48 -4.94 -1.82
C TYR A 290 10.38 -3.72 -1.55
N PRO A 291 11.54 -3.59 -2.24
CA PRO A 291 12.47 -2.48 -2.01
C PRO A 291 11.85 -1.10 -2.32
N GLN A 292 10.89 -1.04 -3.25
CA GLN A 292 10.14 0.17 -3.60
C GLN A 292 8.72 0.18 -3.02
N GLY A 293 8.42 -0.77 -2.13
CA GLY A 293 7.08 -1.02 -1.62
C GLY A 293 6.18 -1.82 -2.59
N PRO A 294 5.05 -2.34 -2.08
CA PRO A 294 4.11 -3.13 -2.88
C PRO A 294 3.26 -2.24 -3.80
N GLY A 295 3.16 -2.62 -5.08
CA GLY A 295 2.37 -1.95 -6.11
C GLY A 295 1.03 -2.63 -6.38
N ARG A 296 0.25 -2.07 -7.32
CA ARG A 296 -1.02 -2.67 -7.78
C ARG A 296 -0.85 -3.73 -8.86
N THR A 297 0.30 -3.75 -9.52
CA THR A 297 0.62 -4.69 -10.60
C THR A 297 1.33 -5.90 -10.04
N TRP A 298 0.82 -7.09 -10.33
CA TRP A 298 1.42 -8.35 -9.90
C TRP A 298 2.76 -8.58 -10.57
N GLY A 299 3.78 -8.91 -9.78
CA GLY A 299 5.10 -9.23 -10.29
C GLY A 299 5.81 -10.36 -9.54
N GLU A 300 7.06 -10.58 -9.94
CA GLU A 300 7.95 -11.57 -9.33
C GLU A 300 8.29 -11.29 -7.86
N ALA A 301 8.16 -10.03 -7.44
CA ALA A 301 8.23 -9.65 -6.03
C ALA A 301 7.09 -10.27 -5.23
N ASP A 302 5.84 -10.16 -5.72
CA ASP A 302 4.65 -10.69 -5.06
C ASP A 302 4.66 -12.21 -5.00
N ARG A 303 4.97 -12.87 -6.12
CA ARG A 303 5.08 -14.33 -6.16
C ARG A 303 6.06 -14.85 -5.10
N ARG A 304 7.27 -14.27 -5.04
CA ARG A 304 8.31 -14.70 -4.10
C ARG A 304 7.95 -14.38 -2.65
N ALA A 305 7.30 -13.25 -2.39
CA ALA A 305 6.84 -12.90 -1.06
C ALA A 305 5.72 -13.84 -0.57
N VAL A 306 4.77 -14.20 -1.44
CA VAL A 306 3.72 -15.19 -1.15
C VAL A 306 4.34 -16.56 -0.89
N GLU A 307 5.27 -16.98 -1.73
CA GLU A 307 5.96 -18.27 -1.59
C GLU A 307 6.73 -18.34 -0.27
N ALA A 308 7.41 -17.26 0.11
CA ALA A 308 8.11 -17.15 1.38
C ALA A 308 7.15 -17.21 2.57
N PHE A 309 5.99 -16.55 2.48
CA PHE A 309 4.96 -16.61 3.51
C PHE A 309 4.34 -18.02 3.64
N GLN A 310 4.08 -18.70 2.51
CA GLN A 310 3.59 -20.08 2.49
C GLN A 310 4.61 -21.04 3.11
N ARG A 311 5.88 -20.91 2.74
CA ARG A 311 6.98 -21.68 3.36
C ARG A 311 7.12 -21.37 4.85
N ALA A 312 6.88 -20.14 5.29
CA ALA A 312 6.89 -19.80 6.71
C ALA A 312 5.84 -20.59 7.50
N GLN A 313 4.70 -20.95 6.89
CA GLN A 313 3.69 -21.82 7.48
C GLN A 313 4.12 -23.30 7.59
N GLY A 314 5.24 -23.67 6.95
CA GLY A 314 5.68 -25.05 6.79
C GLY A 314 5.09 -25.74 5.58
N TRP A 315 4.43 -25.02 4.67
CA TRP A 315 3.87 -25.58 3.44
C TRP A 315 4.98 -25.83 2.41
N THR A 316 4.82 -26.87 1.60
CA THR A 316 5.80 -27.29 0.60
C THR A 316 5.12 -27.75 -0.69
N GLY A 317 5.87 -27.86 -1.78
CA GLY A 317 5.35 -28.33 -3.07
C GLY A 317 4.24 -27.42 -3.62
N ALA A 318 3.14 -28.03 -4.07
CA ALA A 318 2.03 -27.30 -4.69
C ALA A 318 1.33 -26.28 -3.76
N GLU A 319 1.48 -26.43 -2.44
CA GLU A 319 0.90 -25.52 -1.44
C GLU A 319 1.77 -24.27 -1.19
N ALA A 320 3.03 -24.30 -1.60
CA ALA A 320 3.96 -23.17 -1.55
C ALA A 320 4.36 -22.74 -2.97
N ASN A 321 3.36 -22.49 -3.82
CA ASN A 321 3.53 -22.21 -5.25
C ASN A 321 3.69 -20.70 -5.57
N GLY A 322 3.63 -19.82 -4.56
CA GLY A 322 3.74 -18.38 -4.75
C GLY A 322 2.47 -17.72 -5.30
N LEU A 323 1.35 -18.44 -5.38
CA LEU A 323 0.04 -17.89 -5.69
C LEU A 323 -0.86 -17.93 -4.45
N PRO A 324 -1.49 -16.80 -4.07
CA PRO A 324 -2.32 -16.76 -2.88
C PRO A 324 -3.65 -17.46 -3.15
N GLY A 325 -3.85 -18.62 -2.53
CA GLY A 325 -5.15 -19.29 -2.46
C GLY A 325 -6.02 -18.77 -1.30
N PRO A 326 -7.27 -19.25 -1.16
CA PRO A 326 -8.18 -18.86 -0.07
C PRO A 326 -7.57 -19.04 1.33
N HIS A 327 -6.77 -20.09 1.53
CA HIS A 327 -6.09 -20.35 2.79
C HIS A 327 -4.99 -19.31 3.06
N THR A 328 -4.15 -19.01 2.06
CA THR A 328 -3.08 -18.00 2.18
C THR A 328 -3.70 -16.64 2.52
N TRP A 329 -4.74 -16.26 1.77
CA TRP A 329 -5.47 -15.02 1.98
C TRP A 329 -6.07 -14.92 3.38
N ARG A 330 -6.73 -16.00 3.85
CA ARG A 330 -7.31 -16.05 5.20
C ARG A 330 -6.26 -15.82 6.28
N LEU A 331 -5.08 -16.42 6.17
CA LEU A 331 -4.00 -16.22 7.15
C LEU A 331 -3.52 -14.77 7.16
N LEU A 332 -3.30 -14.17 5.99
CA LEU A 332 -2.87 -12.78 5.85
C LEU A 332 -3.91 -11.79 6.39
N VAL A 333 -5.18 -11.96 6.02
CA VAL A 333 -6.28 -11.10 6.47
C VAL A 333 -6.55 -11.23 7.97
N THR A 334 -6.47 -12.43 8.52
CA THR A 334 -6.69 -12.66 9.97
C THR A 334 -5.45 -12.38 10.81
N GLY A 335 -4.30 -12.09 10.19
CA GLY A 335 -3.01 -11.96 10.87
C GLY A 335 -2.54 -13.23 11.58
N ARG A 336 -3.04 -14.40 11.16
CA ARG A 336 -2.68 -15.71 11.73
C ARG A 336 -1.55 -16.34 10.93
N GLY A 337 -0.92 -17.34 11.52
CA GLY A 337 0.21 -18.04 10.90
C GLY A 337 1.55 -17.47 11.34
N ARG A 338 2.62 -17.94 10.70
CA ARG A 338 4.01 -17.55 10.97
C ARG A 338 4.45 -16.43 10.04
N ASP A 339 5.30 -15.56 10.55
CA ASP A 339 5.88 -14.46 9.78
C ASP A 339 7.02 -14.94 8.89
N ILE A 340 7.24 -14.25 7.78
CA ILE A 340 8.42 -14.37 6.95
C ILE A 340 9.63 -13.94 7.80
N ALA A 341 10.56 -14.87 8.02
CA ALA A 341 11.75 -14.57 8.80
C ALA A 341 12.67 -13.57 8.04
N SER A 342 13.02 -12.46 8.68
CA SER A 342 14.04 -11.54 8.16
C SER A 342 15.42 -12.19 8.16
N ALA A 343 16.07 -12.19 7.00
CA ALA A 343 17.47 -12.54 6.88
C ALA A 343 18.34 -11.33 7.31
N ALA A 344 18.49 -11.09 8.61
CA ALA A 344 19.59 -10.29 9.17
C ALA A 344 19.80 -10.57 10.67
N ALA A 345 20.97 -11.16 10.98
CA ALA A 345 21.65 -11.27 12.28
C ALA A 345 20.91 -11.93 13.48
N GLY A 346 21.46 -13.06 13.94
CA GLY A 346 21.18 -13.60 15.28
C GLY A 346 21.73 -12.71 16.41
N PRO A 347 21.36 -12.98 17.68
CA PRO A 347 22.01 -14.09 18.38
C PRO A 347 21.07 -15.03 19.19
N VAL A 348 21.54 -16.27 19.31
CA VAL A 348 21.21 -17.34 20.27
C VAL A 348 19.87 -17.30 21.03
N GLY A 349 18.91 -18.10 20.55
CA GLY A 349 17.93 -18.80 21.36
C GLY A 349 17.96 -20.29 20.99
N ARG A 350 18.48 -21.13 21.89
CA ARG A 350 18.58 -22.58 21.72
C ARG A 350 17.17 -23.17 21.61
N SER A 351 16.80 -23.62 20.42
CA SER A 351 15.82 -24.70 20.24
C SER A 351 16.51 -25.73 19.37
N SER A 352 16.73 -26.93 19.91
CA SER A 352 17.30 -28.09 19.22
C SER A 352 16.70 -28.22 17.82
N ARG A 353 17.44 -27.74 16.80
CA ARG A 353 16.98 -27.73 15.42
C ARG A 353 17.11 -29.16 14.95
N ALA A 354 16.00 -29.89 14.93
CA ALA A 354 15.95 -31.21 14.31
C ALA A 354 16.59 -31.09 12.91
N ALA A 355 17.59 -31.93 12.64
CA ALA A 355 18.27 -31.95 11.35
C ALA A 355 17.22 -32.05 10.22
N PRO A 356 17.40 -31.31 9.10
CA PRO A 356 16.50 -31.44 7.95
C PRO A 356 16.35 -32.93 7.57
N VAL A 357 15.16 -33.33 7.13
CA VAL A 357 14.94 -34.71 6.66
C VAL A 357 15.82 -34.97 5.45
N TYR A 358 16.49 -36.13 5.42
CA TYR A 358 17.36 -36.50 4.31
C TYR A 358 16.54 -36.63 3.01
N PRO A 359 16.85 -35.86 1.94
CA PRO A 359 16.02 -35.78 0.73
C PRO A 359 16.15 -37.01 -0.20
N GLY A 360 16.92 -38.02 0.21
CA GLY A 360 17.22 -39.19 -0.61
C GLY A 360 18.44 -38.99 -1.51
N ARG A 361 19.03 -40.10 -1.96
CA ARG A 361 20.29 -40.10 -2.73
C ARG A 361 20.15 -39.42 -4.09
N ALA A 362 18.95 -39.43 -4.66
CA ALA A 362 18.66 -38.82 -5.97
C ALA A 362 18.93 -37.31 -6.01
N ALA A 363 18.86 -36.62 -4.86
CA ALA A 363 19.15 -35.19 -4.76
C ALA A 363 20.64 -34.84 -4.97
N PHE A 364 21.54 -35.83 -4.94
CA PHE A 364 23.00 -35.65 -4.99
C PHE A 364 23.65 -36.48 -6.09
N LEU A 365 22.92 -36.70 -7.18
CA LEU A 365 23.44 -37.34 -8.39
C LEU A 365 24.05 -36.30 -9.34
N PRO A 366 24.94 -36.71 -10.26
CA PRO A 366 25.42 -35.83 -11.34
C PRO A 366 24.27 -35.13 -12.06
N ASN A 367 24.39 -33.81 -12.25
CA ASN A 367 23.38 -32.92 -12.84
C ASN A 367 22.15 -32.62 -11.96
N ALA A 368 22.12 -33.04 -10.70
CA ALA A 368 21.05 -32.63 -9.79
C ALA A 368 21.17 -31.12 -9.50
N GLU A 369 20.10 -30.37 -9.72
CA GLU A 369 19.98 -28.96 -9.35
C GLU A 369 18.83 -28.78 -8.38
N ASN A 370 19.13 -28.50 -7.11
CA ASN A 370 18.12 -28.35 -6.07
C ASN A 370 18.67 -27.63 -4.82
N ASP A 371 17.76 -27.18 -3.96
CA ASP A 371 18.11 -26.46 -2.73
C ASP A 371 18.89 -27.33 -1.73
N TYR A 372 18.75 -28.66 -1.79
CA TYR A 372 19.46 -29.56 -0.88
C TYR A 372 20.96 -29.63 -1.17
N VAL A 373 21.39 -29.46 -2.44
CA VAL A 373 22.80 -29.31 -2.79
C VAL A 373 23.36 -28.04 -2.17
N THR A 374 22.66 -26.90 -2.32
CA THR A 374 23.08 -25.62 -1.72
C THR A 374 23.15 -25.73 -0.19
N LEU A 375 22.14 -26.34 0.43
CA LEU A 375 22.07 -26.52 1.88
C LEU A 375 23.22 -27.40 2.40
N LEU A 376 23.49 -28.51 1.72
CA LEU A 376 24.60 -29.41 2.04
C LEU A 376 25.94 -28.68 1.89
N GLY A 377 26.16 -27.96 0.79
CA GLY A 377 27.39 -27.23 0.54
C GLY A 377 27.64 -26.13 1.57
N ARG A 378 26.62 -25.38 1.98
CA ARG A 378 26.74 -24.40 3.06
C ARG A 378 27.12 -25.06 4.39
N ARG A 379 26.50 -26.20 4.72
CA ARG A 379 26.82 -26.91 5.96
C ARG A 379 28.23 -27.51 5.96
N LEU A 380 28.72 -27.96 4.80
CA LEU A 380 30.10 -28.39 4.63
C LEU A 380 31.08 -27.23 4.81
N VAL A 381 30.79 -26.05 4.26
CA VAL A 381 31.58 -24.83 4.50
C VAL A 381 31.61 -24.47 5.98
N GLU A 382 30.45 -24.46 6.66
CA GLU A 382 30.37 -24.19 8.11
C GLU A 382 31.19 -25.18 8.94
N LYS A 383 31.24 -26.46 8.55
CA LYS A 383 32.07 -27.48 9.22
C LYS A 383 33.54 -27.48 8.79
N GLY A 384 33.99 -26.49 8.02
CA GLY A 384 35.39 -26.32 7.63
C GLY A 384 35.81 -27.06 6.35
N PHE A 385 34.88 -27.65 5.61
CA PHE A 385 35.13 -28.35 4.34
C PHE A 385 34.96 -27.43 3.11
N GLY A 386 35.04 -26.11 3.30
CA GLY A 386 34.82 -25.11 2.24
C GLY A 386 35.89 -25.04 1.16
N ARG A 387 37.09 -25.61 1.39
CA ARG A 387 38.25 -25.51 0.48
C ARG A 387 38.04 -26.04 -0.95
N PHE A 388 36.98 -26.81 -1.17
CA PHE A 388 36.67 -27.38 -2.47
C PHE A 388 35.81 -26.46 -3.35
N TYR A 389 35.29 -25.36 -2.79
CA TYR A 389 34.45 -24.40 -3.50
C TYR A 389 35.26 -23.17 -3.92
N ALA A 390 35.46 -22.97 -5.22
CA ALA A 390 36.18 -21.80 -5.75
C ALA A 390 35.36 -20.50 -5.65
N ALA A 391 34.04 -20.57 -5.87
CA ALA A 391 33.11 -19.43 -5.82
C ALA A 391 32.02 -19.58 -4.73
N GLY A 392 32.14 -20.60 -3.87
CA GLY A 392 31.13 -20.99 -2.90
C GLY A 392 30.16 -22.08 -3.40
N PRO A 393 29.34 -22.65 -2.50
CA PRO A 393 28.40 -23.72 -2.83
C PRO A 393 27.20 -23.16 -3.62
N GLY A 394 26.83 -23.86 -4.70
CA GLY A 394 25.68 -23.53 -5.57
C GLY A 394 24.62 -24.63 -5.59
N PRO A 395 23.51 -24.43 -6.35
CA PRO A 395 22.39 -25.37 -6.39
C PRO A 395 22.67 -26.63 -7.24
N ARG A 396 23.72 -26.61 -8.05
CA ARG A 396 24.08 -27.73 -8.93
C ARG A 396 25.10 -28.63 -8.27
N TRP A 397 24.78 -29.91 -8.14
CA TRP A 397 25.69 -30.93 -7.64
C TRP A 397 26.88 -31.07 -8.58
N GLY A 398 28.08 -30.84 -8.06
CA GLY A 398 29.32 -30.93 -8.82
C GLY A 398 30.42 -31.72 -8.12
N GLU A 399 31.55 -31.80 -8.80
CA GLU A 399 32.76 -32.46 -8.29
C GLU A 399 33.30 -31.78 -7.01
N ALA A 400 33.08 -30.48 -6.85
CA ALA A 400 33.39 -29.73 -5.63
C ALA A 400 32.60 -30.27 -4.42
N ASP A 401 31.29 -30.49 -4.58
CA ASP A 401 30.43 -31.06 -3.52
C ASP A 401 30.83 -32.49 -3.19
N ARG A 402 31.05 -33.33 -4.22
CA ARG A 402 31.49 -34.71 -4.03
C ARG A 402 32.77 -34.78 -3.20
N ARG A 403 33.78 -33.96 -3.53
CA ARG A 403 35.06 -33.91 -2.79
C ARG A 403 34.91 -33.36 -1.38
N ALA A 404 34.05 -32.37 -1.19
CA ALA A 404 33.75 -31.82 0.13
C ALA A 404 33.06 -32.84 1.05
N VAL A 405 32.08 -33.59 0.51
CA VAL A 405 31.43 -34.71 1.21
C VAL A 405 32.44 -35.81 1.51
N GLU A 406 33.28 -36.19 0.56
CA GLU A 406 34.30 -37.23 0.73
C GLU A 406 35.29 -36.86 1.86
N ALA A 407 35.71 -35.60 1.91
CA ALA A 407 36.56 -35.09 2.97
C ALA A 407 35.86 -35.07 4.33
N PHE A 408 34.59 -34.69 4.38
CA PHE A 408 33.78 -34.76 5.59
C PHE A 408 33.64 -36.21 6.08
N GLN A 409 33.29 -37.14 5.20
CA GLN A 409 33.17 -38.57 5.50
C GLN A 409 34.49 -39.13 6.06
N ARG A 410 35.63 -38.79 5.46
CA ARG A 410 36.95 -39.18 5.99
C ARG A 410 37.24 -38.58 7.36
N ALA A 411 36.85 -37.33 7.60
CA ALA A 411 36.98 -36.67 8.90
C ALA A 411 36.09 -37.32 9.97
N GLN A 412 34.98 -37.96 9.58
CA GLN A 412 34.15 -38.79 10.45
C GLN A 412 34.74 -40.20 10.70
N GLY A 413 35.95 -40.48 10.21
CA GLY A 413 36.65 -41.76 10.38
C GLY A 413 36.33 -42.80 9.30
N TRP A 414 35.53 -42.48 8.29
CA TRP A 414 35.15 -43.43 7.25
C TRP A 414 36.34 -43.71 6.30
N ARG A 415 36.44 -44.95 5.81
CA ARG A 415 37.54 -45.45 4.97
C ARG A 415 36.98 -46.25 3.79
N GLY A 416 37.73 -46.33 2.69
CA GLY A 416 37.34 -47.08 1.50
C GLY A 416 36.01 -46.62 0.92
N GLY A 417 35.18 -47.55 0.44
CA GLY A 417 33.89 -47.27 -0.19
C GLY A 417 32.82 -46.62 0.70
N ALA A 418 33.07 -46.47 2.00
CA ALA A 418 32.19 -45.70 2.89
C ALA A 418 32.42 -44.18 2.79
N ALA A 419 33.60 -43.74 2.31
CA ALA A 419 33.89 -42.34 2.00
C ALA A 419 33.85 -42.14 0.47
N ASP A 420 32.69 -42.39 -0.13
CA ASP A 420 32.46 -42.35 -1.58
C ASP A 420 32.19 -40.95 -2.14
N GLY A 421 32.03 -39.95 -1.26
CA GLY A 421 31.67 -38.58 -1.63
C GLY A 421 30.19 -38.37 -1.95
N TYR A 422 29.34 -39.37 -1.71
CA TYR A 422 27.88 -39.23 -1.86
C TYR A 422 27.21 -39.24 -0.49
N PRO A 423 26.41 -38.23 -0.16
CA PRO A 423 25.77 -38.16 1.15
C PRO A 423 24.69 -39.23 1.26
N GLY A 424 24.81 -40.12 2.24
CA GLY A 424 23.75 -41.02 2.67
C GLY A 424 22.98 -40.47 3.89
N PRO A 425 21.95 -41.19 4.37
CA PRO A 425 21.18 -40.78 5.56
C PRO A 425 22.06 -40.50 6.79
N GLU A 426 23.12 -41.30 6.97
CA GLU A 426 24.05 -41.13 8.09
C GLU A 426 25.00 -39.95 7.87
N THR A 427 25.46 -39.72 6.64
CA THR A 427 26.25 -38.52 6.30
C THR A 427 25.44 -37.27 6.59
N TRP A 428 24.18 -37.27 6.17
CA TRP A 428 23.24 -36.18 6.39
C TRP A 428 22.98 -35.95 7.88
N ARG A 429 22.69 -37.01 8.65
CA ARG A 429 22.49 -36.93 10.10
C ARG A 429 23.70 -36.29 10.79
N ARG A 430 24.93 -36.72 10.49
CA ARG A 430 26.16 -36.18 11.11
C ARG A 430 26.51 -34.78 10.63
N LEU A 431 26.25 -34.48 9.35
CA LEU A 431 26.48 -33.16 8.77
C LEU A 431 25.56 -32.12 9.41
N PHE A 432 24.33 -32.50 9.75
CA PHE A 432 23.35 -31.60 10.37
C PHE A 432 23.23 -31.75 11.89
N ALA A 433 23.93 -32.70 12.50
CA ALA A 433 24.07 -32.75 13.95
C ALA A 433 24.85 -31.52 14.44
N ASP A 434 24.32 -30.88 15.48
CA ASP A 434 24.98 -29.81 16.22
C ASP A 434 26.18 -30.43 16.96
N ALA A 435 27.38 -29.96 16.65
CA ALA A 435 28.56 -30.34 17.39
C ALA A 435 28.51 -29.63 18.75
N GLY A 436 28.40 -30.40 19.84
CA GLY A 436 28.75 -29.91 21.17
C GLY A 436 30.23 -29.49 21.20
N PRO A 437 30.60 -28.56 22.10
CA PRO A 437 31.95 -28.02 22.14
C PRO A 437 32.90 -29.04 22.76
N ASP A 438 33.44 -29.95 21.95
CA ASP A 438 34.64 -30.71 22.29
C ASP A 438 35.68 -30.52 21.18
N HIS A 439 36.19 -29.29 21.09
CA HIS A 439 37.59 -29.14 20.74
C HIS A 439 38.42 -29.48 21.98
N ALA A 440 38.66 -30.77 22.18
CA ALA A 440 39.89 -31.20 22.83
C ALA A 440 41.04 -30.74 21.95
N THR A 441 41.65 -29.63 22.35
CA THR A 441 42.97 -29.22 21.90
C THR A 441 43.98 -30.04 22.71
N GLY A 442 44.90 -30.74 22.04
CA GLY A 442 46.04 -31.32 22.72
C GLY A 442 46.71 -32.48 21.99
N LEU A 443 47.65 -32.12 21.10
CA LEU A 443 48.83 -32.87 20.63
C LEU A 443 48.62 -34.06 19.69
#